data_AF-A0A411PGA8-F1
#
_entry.id   AF-A0A411PGA8-F1
#
_cell.length_a   1.000
_cell.length_b   1.000
_cell.length_c   1.000
_cell.angle_alpha   90.00
_cell.angle_beta   90.00
_cell.angle_gamma   90.00
#
_symmetry.space_group_name_H-M   'P 1'
#
loop_
_entity.id
_entity.type
_entity.pdbx_description
1 polymer ?
#
loop_
_entity_poly.entity_id
_entity_poly.type
_entity_poly.pdbx_seq_one_letter_code
_entity_poly.pdbx_strand_id
1 'polypeptide(L)'
;MRKFQSGQGLVEYLIIAALIAVSAIGVYSFFGKTIRNQVAGLSAEVSGQSASGQISQASDAADSADDIADKNYNLGSYDSAANSAASSSGSGSGNSGQPVQD
;
A
#
# COMPACT_ATOMS: atom_id res chain seq x y z
N MET A 1 -57.81 16.14 28.70
CA MET A 1 -57.08 16.97 27.71
C MET A 1 -55.66 16.45 27.59
N ARG A 2 -55.30 15.78 26.49
CA ARG A 2 -53.92 15.31 26.26
C ARG A 2 -53.08 16.52 25.89
N LYS A 3 -52.13 16.90 26.74
CA LYS A 3 -51.19 17.98 26.45
C LYS A 3 -50.29 17.51 25.33
N PHE A 4 -50.40 18.12 24.15
CA PHE A 4 -49.40 17.94 23.10
C PHE A 4 -48.10 18.52 23.64
N GLN A 5 -47.12 17.65 23.83
CA GLN A 5 -45.81 17.99 24.36
C GLN A 5 -44.99 18.61 23.23
N SER A 6 -45.29 19.87 22.88
CA SER A 6 -44.76 20.58 21.70
C SER A 6 -43.23 20.82 21.72
N GLY A 7 -42.51 20.33 22.73
CA GLY A 7 -41.05 20.42 22.83
C GLY A 7 -40.32 19.07 22.91
N GLN A 8 -41.03 17.96 23.19
CA GLN A 8 -40.39 16.65 23.31
C GLN A 8 -40.02 16.06 21.95
N GLY A 9 -40.83 16.32 20.91
CA GLY A 9 -40.52 15.86 19.55
C GLY A 9 -39.32 16.58 18.93
N LEU A 10 -39.21 17.90 19.11
CA LEU A 10 -38.17 18.70 18.43
C LEU A 10 -36.75 18.27 18.86
N VAL A 11 -36.53 18.08 20.17
CA VAL A 11 -35.22 17.68 20.69
C VAL A 11 -34.88 16.24 20.31
N GLU A 12 -35.84 15.33 20.30
CA GLU A 12 -35.62 13.93 19.90
C GLU A 12 -35.20 13.83 18.43
N TYR A 13 -35.88 14.55 17.54
CA TYR A 13 -35.50 14.61 16.13
C TYR A 13 -34.11 15.25 15.94
N LEU A 14 -33.78 16.27 16.73
CA LEU A 14 -32.50 16.95 16.64
C LEU A 14 -31.34 16.04 17.11
N ILE A 15 -31.56 15.25 18.17
CA ILE A 15 -30.60 14.24 18.63
C ILE A 15 -30.42 13.14 17.58
N ILE A 16 -31.51 12.58 17.04
CA ILE A 16 -31.43 11.54 16.00
C ILE A 16 -30.72 12.07 14.75
N ALA A 17 -31.04 13.29 14.32
CA ALA A 17 -30.38 13.92 13.17
C ALA A 17 -28.87 14.13 13.41
N ALA A 18 -28.48 14.55 14.62
CA ALA A 18 -27.07 14.68 14.99
C ALA A 18 -26.34 13.33 14.95
N LEU A 19 -26.96 12.25 15.44
CA LEU A 19 -26.38 10.90 15.39
C LEU A 19 -26.20 10.38 13.96
N ILE A 20 -27.18 10.62 13.09
CA ILE A 20 -27.10 10.26 11.66
C ILE A 20 -25.96 11.05 10.99
N ALA A 21 -25.85 12.35 11.24
CA ALA A 21 -24.81 13.19 10.64
C ALA A 21 -23.40 12.72 11.04
N VAL A 22 -23.17 12.46 12.33
CA VAL A 22 -21.87 11.96 12.81
C VAL A 22 -21.56 10.58 12.23
N SER A 23 -22.56 9.69 12.17
CA SER A 23 -22.41 8.35 11.58
C SER A 23 -22.09 8.44 10.09
N ALA A 24 -22.76 9.32 9.36
CA ALA A 24 -22.54 9.52 7.93
C ALA A 24 -21.11 9.99 7.66
N ILE A 25 -20.57 10.94 8.43
CA ILE A 25 -19.17 11.38 8.29
C ILE A 25 -18.22 10.19 8.46
N GLY A 26 -18.46 9.34 9.46
CA GLY A 26 -17.66 8.13 9.72
C GLY A 26 -17.73 7.10 8.59
N VAL A 27 -18.94 6.77 8.12
CA VAL A 27 -19.16 5.80 7.05
C VAL A 27 -18.62 6.32 5.72
N TYR A 28 -18.87 7.59 5.35
CA TYR A 28 -18.31 8.17 4.13
C TYR A 28 -16.78 8.21 4.17
N SER A 29 -16.17 8.50 5.33
CA SER A 29 -14.71 8.51 5.48
C SER A 29 -14.11 7.10 5.37
N PHE A 30 -14.69 6.12 6.06
CA PHE A 30 -14.18 4.75 6.11
C PHE A 30 -14.47 3.99 4.80
N PHE A 31 -15.72 4.01 4.35
CA PHE A 31 -16.15 3.33 3.13
C PHE A 31 -15.58 4.01 1.88
N GLY A 32 -15.43 5.35 1.88
CA GLY A 32 -14.79 6.08 0.79
C GLY A 32 -13.30 5.73 0.62
N LYS A 33 -12.57 5.49 1.72
CA LYS A 33 -11.19 4.98 1.67
C LYS A 33 -11.13 3.56 1.12
N THR A 34 -11.98 2.66 1.59
CA THR A 34 -12.02 1.26 1.14
C THR A 34 -12.39 1.14 -0.33
N ILE A 35 -13.46 1.81 -0.76
CA ILE A 35 -13.87 1.84 -2.18
C ILE A 35 -12.76 2.46 -3.01
N ARG A 36 -12.17 3.58 -2.60
CA ARG A 36 -11.08 4.22 -3.35
C ARG A 36 -9.88 3.28 -3.50
N ASN A 37 -9.50 2.54 -2.46
CA ASN A 37 -8.39 1.59 -2.52
C ASN A 37 -8.70 0.42 -3.46
N GLN A 38 -9.91 -0.13 -3.40
CA GLN A 38 -10.34 -1.22 -4.29
C GLN A 38 -10.46 -0.74 -5.74
N VAL A 39 -11.02 0.44 -5.97
CA VAL A 39 -11.12 1.08 -7.29
C VAL A 39 -9.76 1.52 -7.80
N ALA A 40 -8.82 1.90 -6.95
CA ALA A 40 -7.44 2.19 -7.34
C ALA A 40 -6.69 0.93 -7.74
N GLY A 41 -6.86 -0.18 -7.02
CA GLY A 41 -6.33 -1.49 -7.42
C GLY A 41 -6.92 -1.96 -8.75
N LEU A 42 -8.24 -1.88 -8.89
CA LEU A 42 -8.93 -2.20 -10.14
C LEU A 42 -8.56 -1.23 -11.27
N SER A 43 -8.40 0.07 -10.99
CA SER A 43 -7.99 1.07 -12.00
C SER A 43 -6.54 0.91 -12.39
N ALA A 44 -5.65 0.49 -11.48
CA ALA A 44 -4.27 0.12 -11.82
C ALA A 44 -4.26 -1.11 -12.74
N GLU A 45 -5.08 -2.10 -12.45
CA GLU A 45 -5.24 -3.31 -13.26
C GLU A 45 -5.89 -3.02 -14.63
N VAL A 46 -6.92 -2.18 -14.68
CA VAL A 46 -7.66 -1.79 -15.90
C VAL A 46 -6.90 -0.76 -16.75
N SER A 47 -6.15 0.15 -16.14
CA SER A 47 -5.32 1.14 -16.87
C SER A 47 -4.06 0.52 -17.48
N GLY A 48 -3.78 -0.76 -17.18
CA GLY A 48 -2.55 -1.39 -17.63
C GLY A 48 -1.30 -0.74 -17.05
N GLN A 49 -1.40 0.08 -15.98
CA GLN A 49 -0.26 0.40 -15.11
C GLN A 49 0.09 -0.86 -14.36
N SER A 50 0.80 -1.68 -15.13
CA SER A 50 0.89 -3.09 -14.98
C SER A 50 1.57 -3.34 -13.66
N ALA A 51 0.98 -4.24 -12.88
CA ALA A 51 1.67 -4.90 -11.79
C ALA A 51 3.09 -5.36 -12.21
N SER A 52 3.44 -5.41 -13.51
CA SER A 52 4.80 -5.45 -14.09
C SER A 52 5.92 -4.78 -13.27
N GLY A 53 5.72 -3.60 -12.66
CA GLY A 53 6.74 -2.96 -11.85
C GLY A 53 6.97 -3.72 -10.54
N GLN A 54 5.88 -4.03 -9.84
CA GLN A 54 5.91 -4.86 -8.63
C GLN A 54 6.22 -6.33 -8.92
N ILE A 55 5.82 -6.87 -10.07
CA ILE A 55 6.07 -8.23 -10.54
C ILE A 55 7.54 -8.37 -10.93
N SER A 56 8.14 -7.38 -11.62
CA SER A 56 9.58 -7.39 -11.91
C SER A 56 10.38 -7.31 -10.61
N GLN A 57 10.03 -6.39 -9.70
CA GLN A 57 10.68 -6.32 -8.39
C GLN A 57 10.51 -7.61 -7.58
N ALA A 58 9.34 -8.26 -7.67
CA ALA A 58 9.11 -9.55 -7.02
C ALA A 58 9.91 -10.68 -7.68
N SER A 59 10.05 -10.68 -9.01
CA SER A 59 10.89 -11.63 -9.76
C SER A 59 12.36 -11.44 -9.41
N ASP A 60 12.87 -10.20 -9.41
CA ASP A 60 14.27 -9.88 -9.07
C ASP A 60 14.61 -10.32 -7.63
N ALA A 61 13.66 -10.14 -6.70
CA ALA A 61 13.81 -10.59 -5.31
C ALA A 61 13.78 -12.12 -5.20
N ALA A 62 12.95 -12.79 -6.00
CA ALA A 62 12.90 -14.25 -6.04
C ALA A 62 14.19 -14.84 -6.62
N ASP A 63 14.69 -14.31 -7.74
CA ASP A 63 15.94 -14.72 -8.37
C ASP A 63 17.13 -14.53 -7.40
N SER A 64 17.16 -13.40 -6.68
CA SER A 64 18.16 -13.14 -5.65
C SER A 64 18.10 -14.15 -4.49
N ALA A 65 16.89 -14.59 -4.11
CA ALA A 65 16.71 -15.56 -3.04
C ALA A 65 17.13 -16.97 -3.47
N ASP A 66 16.81 -17.37 -4.70
CA ASP A 66 17.26 -18.63 -5.29
C ASP A 66 18.79 -18.66 -5.41
N ASP A 67 19.41 -17.56 -5.85
CA ASP A 67 20.86 -17.39 -5.90
C ASP A 67 21.54 -17.51 -4.53
N ILE A 68 20.85 -17.13 -3.45
CA ILE A 68 21.34 -17.28 -2.08
C ILE A 68 21.10 -18.72 -1.60
N ALA A 69 19.99 -19.33 -1.95
CA ALA A 69 19.66 -20.71 -1.59
C ALA A 69 20.60 -21.73 -2.26
N ASP A 70 20.97 -21.52 -3.52
CA ASP A 70 21.90 -22.36 -4.27
C ASP A 70 23.35 -22.22 -3.78
N LYS A 71 23.68 -21.09 -3.13
CA LYS A 71 24.98 -20.90 -2.48
C LYS A 71 25.00 -21.64 -1.14
N ASN A 72 25.75 -22.74 -1.11
CA ASN A 72 26.04 -23.49 0.11
C ASN A 72 26.97 -22.68 1.04
N TYR A 73 26.40 -21.81 1.88
CA TYR A 73 27.15 -21.11 2.92
C TYR A 73 27.53 -22.09 4.03
N ASN A 74 28.83 -22.38 4.15
CA ASN A 74 29.37 -23.11 5.29
C ASN A 74 29.70 -22.14 6.45
N LEU A 75 29.99 -22.69 7.63
CA LEU A 75 30.33 -21.90 8.84
C LEU A 75 31.51 -20.92 8.64
N GLY A 76 32.34 -21.09 7.60
CA GLY A 76 33.42 -20.18 7.22
C GLY A 76 33.00 -19.02 6.31
N SER A 77 31.80 -19.05 5.72
CA SER A 77 31.27 -18.01 4.81
C SER A 77 30.16 -17.16 5.44
N TYR A 78 30.04 -17.18 6.77
CA TYR A 78 28.98 -16.48 7.51
C TYR A 78 28.98 -14.96 7.25
N ASP A 79 30.17 -14.38 7.06
CA ASP A 79 30.36 -12.97 6.75
C ASP A 79 29.88 -12.62 5.31
N SER A 80 30.16 -13.49 4.35
CA SER A 80 29.73 -13.32 2.95
C SER A 80 28.23 -13.46 2.75
N ALA A 81 27.58 -14.36 3.51
CA ALA A 81 26.13 -14.54 3.48
C ALA A 81 25.39 -13.30 4.00
N ALA A 82 25.84 -12.74 5.12
CA ALA A 82 25.27 -11.53 5.70
C ALA A 82 25.46 -10.31 4.79
N ASN A 83 26.62 -10.20 4.13
CA ASN A 83 26.93 -9.06 3.25
C ASN A 83 26.22 -9.11 1.89
N SER A 84 25.90 -10.30 1.36
CA SER A 84 25.23 -10.47 0.07
C SER A 84 23.74 -10.08 0.12
N ALA A 85 23.09 -10.21 1.28
CA ALA A 85 21.73 -9.70 1.51
C ALA A 85 21.68 -8.16 1.63
N ALA A 86 22.81 -7.52 1.95
CA ALA A 86 22.92 -6.06 2.08
C ALA A 86 23.31 -5.37 0.76
N SER A 87 24.06 -6.04 -0.12
CA SER A 87 24.54 -5.46 -1.39
C SER A 87 23.45 -5.25 -2.46
N SER A 88 22.31 -5.96 -2.37
CA SER A 88 21.14 -5.72 -3.24
C SER A 88 20.43 -4.38 -2.94
N SER A 89 20.70 -3.76 -1.79
CA SER A 89 20.20 -2.42 -1.45
C SER A 89 21.11 -1.27 -1.94
N GLY A 90 22.26 -1.58 -2.57
CA GLY A 90 23.32 -0.62 -2.89
C GLY A 90 23.63 -0.41 -4.38
N SER A 91 22.90 -1.04 -5.31
CA SER A 91 23.12 -0.86 -6.76
C SER A 91 22.41 0.41 -7.29
N GLY A 92 22.79 1.58 -6.77
CA GLY A 92 22.61 2.84 -7.47
C GLY A 92 23.65 2.93 -8.59
N SER A 93 23.34 2.35 -9.75
CA SER A 93 24.15 2.48 -10.97
C SER A 93 24.16 3.94 -11.45
N GLY A 94 25.11 4.71 -10.93
CA GLY A 94 25.47 6.01 -11.47
C GLY A 94 26.24 5.82 -12.77
N ASN A 95 25.51 5.87 -13.89
CA ASN A 95 26.02 5.89 -15.26
C ASN A 95 27.14 6.94 -15.43
N SER A 96 28.41 6.51 -15.41
CA SER A 96 29.54 7.32 -15.82
C SER A 96 29.48 7.59 -17.33
N GLY A 97 29.57 8.88 -17.67
CA GLY A 97 29.19 9.42 -18.97
C GLY A 97 30.04 9.01 -20.17
N GLN A 98 29.30 8.90 -21.28
CA GLN A 98 29.61 9.28 -22.68
C GLN A 98 30.79 8.60 -23.41
N PRO A 99 30.55 7.99 -24.59
CA PRO A 99 31.61 7.60 -25.50
C PRO A 99 32.19 8.83 -26.21
N VAL A 100 33.53 8.89 -26.26
CA VAL A 100 34.32 9.84 -27.05
C VAL A 100 34.03 9.61 -28.53
N GLN A 101 33.60 10.66 -29.25
CA GLN A 101 33.49 10.67 -30.71
C GLN A 101 34.82 11.16 -31.30
N ASP A 102 35.31 10.46 -32.32
CA ASP A 102 36.53 10.73 -33.10
C ASP A 102 36.53 12.11 -33.79
#